data_AF-A0A0R1HQX6-F1
#
_entry.id   AF-A0A0R1HQX6-F1
#
_cell.length_a   1.000
_cell.length_b   1.000
_cell.length_c   1.000
_cell.angle_alpha   90.00
_cell.angle_beta   90.00
_cell.angle_gamma   90.00
#
_symmetry.space_group_name_H-M   'P 1'
#
loop_
_entity.id
_entity.type
_entity.pdbx_description
1 polymer ?
#
loop_
_entity_poly.entity_id
_entity_poly.type
_entity_poly.pdbx_seq_one_letter_code
_entity_poly.pdbx_strand_id
1 'polypeptide(L)'
;MAEEGTKHPKKSARQRIANKTRQIIHVLYNSGNINKAGLAYLRQSKSLNSPKAMMVLPDMMRFMDVAMMSRNGEPTRAEVAIFTAVRLYAFHQQSKDVSVYGPVNNDDPEEPLGKQTFTVLRELRKNQKTRPALDGRVQQILGATNIASVNNSLNQLIRIIKSADLSIPIDYGLLARDLFDFQMSYEQANRVRLRWGQQYFKNIVDDQTDNNEGEK
;
A
#
# COMPACT_ATOMS: atom_id res chain seq x y z
N MET A 1 -10.88 46.68 6.53
CA MET A 1 -11.31 46.13 5.22
C MET A 1 -10.04 45.81 4.44
N ALA A 2 -9.78 44.51 4.21
CA ALA A 2 -9.00 43.90 3.13
C ALA A 2 -8.41 42.55 3.60
N GLU A 3 -9.27 41.53 3.47
CA GLU A 3 -9.02 40.16 3.00
C GLU A 3 -7.84 39.34 3.54
N GLU A 4 -8.20 38.42 4.44
CA GLU A 4 -7.48 37.18 4.73
C GLU A 4 -7.33 36.32 3.46
N GLY A 5 -6.11 36.31 2.92
CA GLY A 5 -5.68 35.32 1.95
C GLY A 5 -5.55 33.94 2.58
N THR A 6 -6.67 33.21 2.68
CA THR A 6 -6.73 31.82 3.14
C THR A 6 -5.94 30.91 2.20
N LYS A 7 -4.64 30.72 2.45
CA LYS A 7 -3.81 29.70 1.80
C LYS A 7 -4.35 28.32 2.17
N HIS A 8 -5.19 27.73 1.33
CA HIS A 8 -5.48 26.30 1.41
C HIS A 8 -4.16 25.51 1.34
N PRO A 9 -3.85 24.65 2.32
CA PRO A 9 -2.59 23.91 2.32
C PRO A 9 -2.60 22.92 1.16
N LYS A 10 -1.74 23.14 0.15
CA LYS A 10 -1.48 22.18 -0.93
C LYS A 10 -1.07 20.86 -0.27
N LYS A 11 -1.97 19.84 -0.28
CA LYS A 11 -1.64 18.49 0.19
C LYS A 11 -0.32 18.04 -0.46
N SER A 12 0.65 17.61 0.35
CA SER A 12 1.96 17.19 -0.14
C SER A 12 1.81 16.09 -1.22
N ALA A 13 2.76 16.00 -2.17
CA ALA A 13 2.69 15.01 -3.25
C ALA A 13 2.47 13.57 -2.72
N ARG A 14 3.07 13.26 -1.57
CA ARG A 14 2.88 12.03 -0.78
C ARG A 14 1.42 11.76 -0.43
N GLN A 15 0.74 12.77 0.13
CA GLN A 15 -0.66 12.65 0.52
C GLN A 15 -1.57 12.48 -0.70
N ARG A 16 -1.25 13.20 -1.79
CA ARG A 16 -1.99 13.04 -3.05
C ARG A 16 -1.86 11.62 -3.58
N ILE A 17 -0.67 11.02 -3.59
CA ILE A 17 -0.45 9.63 -4.02
C ILE A 17 -1.29 8.65 -3.20
N ALA A 18 -1.26 8.75 -1.87
CA ALA A 18 -2.07 7.89 -1.01
C ALA A 18 -3.57 8.03 -1.30
N ASN A 19 -4.06 9.27 -1.43
CA ASN A 19 -5.46 9.55 -1.70
C ASN A 19 -5.91 9.05 -3.08
N LYS A 20 -5.09 9.23 -4.13
CA LYS A 20 -5.44 8.74 -5.48
C LYS A 20 -5.46 7.22 -5.52
N THR A 21 -4.52 6.55 -4.85
CA THR A 21 -4.55 5.09 -4.69
C THR A 21 -5.86 4.62 -4.03
N ARG A 22 -6.29 5.28 -2.94
CA ARG A 22 -7.58 5.01 -2.27
C ARG A 22 -8.75 5.14 -3.24
N GLN A 23 -8.82 6.24 -4.00
CA GLN A 23 -9.89 6.48 -4.97
C GLN A 23 -9.95 5.40 -6.07
N ILE A 24 -8.79 4.97 -6.58
CA ILE A 24 -8.70 3.90 -7.59
C ILE A 24 -9.19 2.58 -7.01
N ILE A 25 -8.77 2.22 -5.79
CA ILE A 25 -9.23 1.01 -5.11
C ILE A 25 -10.74 1.03 -4.91
N HIS A 26 -11.31 2.16 -4.47
CA HIS A 26 -12.75 2.31 -4.28
C HIS A 26 -13.55 2.10 -5.57
N VAL A 27 -13.08 2.61 -6.71
CA VAL A 27 -13.74 2.35 -8.00
C VAL A 27 -13.59 0.90 -8.44
N LEU A 28 -12.47 0.25 -8.16
CA LEU A 28 -12.29 -1.16 -8.51
C LEU A 28 -13.13 -2.09 -7.62
N TYR A 29 -13.34 -1.74 -6.35
CA TYR A 29 -14.20 -2.48 -5.43
C TYR A 29 -15.69 -2.17 -5.65
N ASN A 30 -16.02 -0.91 -5.94
CA ASN A 30 -17.35 -0.40 -6.27
C ASN A 30 -18.45 -0.88 -5.30
N SER A 31 -18.21 -0.68 -4.00
CA SER A 31 -19.14 -1.08 -2.92
C SER A 31 -19.60 -2.54 -3.02
N GLY A 32 -18.69 -3.45 -3.39
CA GLY A 32 -18.95 -4.89 -3.55
C GLY A 32 -19.27 -5.32 -4.98
N ASN A 33 -19.62 -4.39 -5.88
CA ASN A 33 -19.78 -4.66 -7.32
C ASN A 33 -18.42 -4.66 -8.04
N ILE A 34 -17.54 -5.55 -7.58
CA ILE A 34 -16.12 -5.58 -7.94
C ILE A 34 -15.91 -5.62 -9.46
N ASN A 35 -15.04 -4.74 -9.97
CA ASN A 35 -14.50 -4.81 -11.32
C ASN A 35 -13.54 -6.01 -11.45
N LYS A 36 -14.10 -7.21 -11.59
CA LYS A 36 -13.36 -8.48 -11.64
C LYS A 36 -12.34 -8.52 -12.78
N ALA A 37 -12.69 -7.95 -13.94
CA ALA A 37 -11.82 -7.88 -15.10
C ALA A 37 -10.62 -6.97 -14.84
N GLY A 38 -10.84 -5.76 -14.33
CA GLY A 38 -9.78 -4.82 -13.96
C GLY A 38 -8.80 -5.41 -12.95
N LEU A 39 -9.31 -6.02 -11.87
CA LEU A 39 -8.46 -6.71 -10.90
C LEU A 39 -7.68 -7.89 -11.51
N ALA A 40 -8.26 -8.61 -12.46
CA ALA A 40 -7.57 -9.69 -13.17
C ALA A 40 -6.43 -9.15 -14.05
N TYR A 41 -6.65 -8.08 -14.80
CA TYR A 41 -5.62 -7.43 -15.62
C TYR A 41 -4.46 -6.88 -14.78
N LEU A 42 -4.76 -6.27 -13.63
CA LEU A 42 -3.74 -5.85 -12.66
C LEU A 42 -2.86 -7.01 -12.21
N ARG A 43 -3.47 -8.14 -11.80
CA ARG A 43 -2.72 -9.34 -11.37
C ARG A 43 -1.84 -9.93 -12.48
N GLN A 44 -2.31 -9.92 -13.73
CA GLN A 44 -1.59 -10.47 -14.89
C GLN A 44 -0.44 -9.56 -15.37
N SER A 45 -0.46 -8.28 -15.01
CA SER A 45 0.57 -7.33 -15.38
C SER A 45 1.83 -7.52 -14.53
N LYS A 46 3.02 -7.25 -15.08
CA LYS A 46 4.28 -7.25 -14.30
C LYS A 46 4.74 -5.83 -13.93
N SER A 47 4.38 -4.86 -14.76
CA SER A 47 4.69 -3.45 -14.65
C SER A 47 3.63 -2.62 -15.39
N LEU A 48 3.69 -1.29 -15.26
CA LEU A 48 2.79 -0.39 -15.99
C LEU A 48 2.96 -0.47 -17.51
N ASN A 49 4.12 -0.89 -17.99
CA ASN A 49 4.40 -1.06 -19.42
C ASN A 49 3.86 -2.39 -19.99
N SER A 50 3.21 -3.22 -19.17
CA SER A 50 2.63 -4.49 -19.63
C SER A 50 1.40 -4.23 -20.51
N PRO A 51 1.16 -4.98 -21.60
CA PRO A 51 -0.03 -4.80 -22.43
C PRO A 51 -1.35 -4.92 -21.64
N LYS A 52 -1.39 -5.77 -20.61
CA LYS A 52 -2.57 -5.90 -19.72
C LYS A 52 -2.75 -4.70 -18.79
N ALA A 53 -1.69 -3.95 -18.49
CA ALA A 53 -1.81 -2.74 -17.67
C ALA A 53 -2.56 -1.65 -18.44
N MET A 54 -2.45 -1.63 -19.78
CA MET A 54 -3.19 -0.69 -20.64
C MET A 54 -4.72 -0.81 -20.46
N MET A 55 -5.23 -2.00 -20.14
CA MET A 55 -6.65 -2.25 -19.94
C MET A 55 -7.21 -1.64 -18.65
N VAL A 56 -6.36 -1.30 -17.67
CA VAL A 56 -6.75 -0.67 -16.41
C VAL A 56 -6.34 0.80 -16.32
N LEU A 57 -5.61 1.30 -17.32
CA LEU A 57 -5.17 2.70 -17.35
C LEU A 57 -6.32 3.70 -17.27
N PRO A 58 -7.47 3.55 -17.96
CA PRO A 58 -8.56 4.51 -17.83
C PRO A 58 -9.04 4.68 -16.38
N ASP A 59 -9.19 3.56 -15.65
CA ASP A 59 -9.60 3.55 -14.25
C ASP A 59 -8.56 4.17 -13.30
N MET A 60 -7.27 4.05 -13.64
CA MET A 60 -6.19 4.66 -12.88
C MET A 60 -6.04 6.16 -13.18
N MET A 61 -5.96 6.51 -14.46
CA MET A 61 -5.61 7.84 -14.94
C MET A 61 -6.71 8.86 -14.67
N ARG A 62 -7.99 8.45 -14.64
CA ARG A 62 -9.11 9.33 -14.27
C ARG A 62 -8.95 9.99 -12.89
N PHE A 63 -8.18 9.38 -11.98
CA PHE A 63 -7.96 9.90 -10.63
C PHE A 63 -6.61 10.57 -10.46
N MET A 64 -5.62 10.22 -11.28
CA MET A 64 -4.31 10.84 -11.18
C MET A 64 -4.36 12.30 -11.65
N ASP A 65 -3.56 13.16 -11.05
CA ASP A 65 -3.45 14.54 -11.50
C ASP A 65 -2.39 14.63 -12.61
N VAL A 66 -2.56 15.53 -13.58
CA VAL A 66 -1.65 15.70 -14.73
C VAL A 66 -0.18 15.85 -14.32
N ALA A 67 0.10 16.49 -13.18
CA ALA A 67 1.46 16.65 -12.66
C ALA A 67 2.14 15.34 -12.21
N MET A 68 1.39 14.25 -12.05
CA MET A 68 1.91 12.92 -11.70
C MET A 68 2.11 12.03 -12.93
N MET A 69 1.56 12.41 -14.08
CA MET A 69 1.52 11.57 -15.27
C MET A 69 2.78 11.76 -16.12
N SER A 70 3.13 10.71 -16.85
CA SER A 70 4.21 10.78 -17.84
C SER A 70 3.88 11.78 -18.96
N ARG A 71 4.92 12.44 -19.48
CA ARG A 71 4.83 13.33 -20.66
C ARG A 71 5.52 12.76 -21.90
N ASN A 72 6.27 11.68 -21.74
CA ASN A 72 7.11 11.08 -22.77
C ASN A 72 6.85 9.57 -22.95
N GLY A 73 5.85 9.03 -22.28
CA GLY A 73 5.51 7.60 -22.31
C GLY A 73 6.27 6.73 -21.32
N GLU A 74 7.29 7.28 -20.63
CA GLU A 74 8.00 6.55 -19.58
C GLU A 74 7.31 6.73 -18.22
N PRO A 75 6.98 5.64 -17.50
CA PRO A 75 6.27 5.72 -16.22
C PRO A 75 6.99 6.61 -15.21
N THR A 76 6.27 7.53 -14.59
CA THR A 76 6.78 8.30 -13.46
C THR A 76 6.85 7.45 -12.20
N ARG A 77 7.66 7.89 -11.22
CA ARG A 77 7.73 7.26 -9.89
C ARG A 77 6.36 7.16 -9.21
N ALA A 78 5.49 8.15 -9.44
CA ALA A 78 4.14 8.18 -8.89
C ALA A 78 3.25 7.12 -9.56
N GLU A 79 3.29 7.02 -10.88
CA GLU A 79 2.55 5.99 -11.63
C GLU A 79 3.00 4.58 -11.23
N VAL A 80 4.31 4.35 -11.13
CA VAL A 80 4.87 3.07 -10.66
C VAL A 80 4.39 2.73 -9.25
N ALA A 81 4.40 3.70 -8.33
CA ALA A 81 4.01 3.48 -6.94
C ALA A 81 2.52 3.17 -6.79
N ILE A 82 1.65 3.95 -7.44
CA ILE A 82 0.19 3.75 -7.43
C ILE A 82 -0.14 2.40 -8.08
N PHE A 83 0.39 2.13 -9.28
CA PHE A 83 0.18 0.87 -9.98
C PHE A 83 0.55 -0.33 -9.12
N THR A 84 1.73 -0.29 -8.51
CA THR A 84 2.23 -1.39 -7.69
C THR A 84 1.30 -1.63 -6.50
N ALA A 85 0.89 -0.58 -5.78
CA ALA A 85 0.01 -0.72 -4.62
C ALA A 85 -1.38 -1.25 -5.01
N VAL A 86 -1.99 -0.73 -6.07
CA VAL A 86 -3.30 -1.19 -6.59
C VAL A 86 -3.21 -2.63 -7.08
N ARG A 87 -2.10 -3.02 -7.70
CA ARG A 87 -1.85 -4.40 -8.11
C ARG A 87 -1.71 -5.35 -6.91
N LEU A 88 -1.02 -4.93 -5.86
CA LEU A 88 -0.90 -5.70 -4.61
C LEU A 88 -2.27 -5.87 -3.95
N TYR A 89 -3.10 -4.82 -3.91
CA TYR A 89 -4.50 -4.91 -3.52
C TYR A 89 -5.26 -5.95 -4.35
N ALA A 90 -5.12 -5.92 -5.68
CA ALA A 90 -5.78 -6.87 -6.57
C ALA A 90 -5.41 -8.34 -6.32
N PHE A 91 -4.19 -8.63 -5.85
CA PHE A 91 -3.81 -9.96 -5.39
C PHE A 91 -4.48 -10.33 -4.08
N HIS A 92 -4.51 -9.41 -3.11
CA HIS A 92 -5.09 -9.66 -1.79
C HIS A 92 -6.61 -9.83 -1.86
N GLN A 93 -7.30 -8.99 -2.65
CA GLN A 93 -8.76 -9.01 -2.83
C GLN A 93 -9.27 -10.25 -3.57
N GLN A 94 -8.39 -10.99 -4.28
CA GLN A 94 -8.82 -12.12 -5.08
C GLN A 94 -9.48 -13.20 -4.20
N SER A 95 -10.70 -13.59 -4.56
CA SER A 95 -11.49 -14.60 -3.83
C SER A 95 -11.87 -14.14 -2.40
N LYS A 96 -11.99 -12.82 -2.18
CA LYS A 96 -12.52 -12.22 -0.97
C LYS A 96 -13.79 -11.44 -1.30
N ASP A 97 -14.85 -11.70 -0.54
CA ASP A 97 -16.15 -11.04 -0.72
C ASP A 97 -16.15 -9.63 -0.10
N VAL A 98 -15.47 -9.49 1.04
CA VAL A 98 -15.29 -8.21 1.73
C VAL A 98 -14.01 -7.52 1.25
N SER A 99 -14.03 -6.19 1.23
CA SER A 99 -12.85 -5.40 0.88
C SER A 99 -11.69 -5.68 1.84
N VAL A 100 -10.50 -5.95 1.29
CA VAL A 100 -9.24 -6.07 2.05
C VAL A 100 -8.50 -4.74 2.20
N TYR A 101 -9.12 -3.66 1.75
CA TYR A 101 -8.61 -2.30 1.89
C TYR A 101 -9.24 -1.60 3.08
N GLY A 102 -8.42 -0.88 3.83
CA GLY A 102 -8.85 0.05 4.86
C GLY A 102 -7.74 1.07 5.14
N PRO A 103 -8.03 2.36 5.30
CA PRO A 103 -7.04 3.36 5.66
C PRO A 103 -6.65 3.24 7.14
N VAL A 104 -5.41 3.58 7.50
CA VAL A 104 -4.96 3.57 8.92
C VAL A 104 -5.61 4.69 9.71
N ASN A 105 -5.86 5.83 9.06
CA ASN A 105 -6.59 6.94 9.63
C ASN A 105 -7.81 7.19 8.75
N ASN A 106 -8.99 7.15 9.35
CA ASN A 106 -10.23 7.46 8.66
C ASN A 106 -11.12 8.35 9.50
N ASP A 107 -11.71 9.34 8.84
CA ASP A 107 -12.80 10.13 9.42
C ASP A 107 -14.17 9.54 9.04
N ASP A 108 -14.19 8.59 8.10
CA ASP A 108 -15.39 7.89 7.66
C ASP A 108 -15.62 6.63 8.51
N PRO A 109 -16.70 6.59 9.32
CA PRO A 109 -17.01 5.46 10.20
C PRO A 109 -17.48 4.21 9.43
N GLU A 110 -17.89 4.34 8.17
CA GLU A 110 -18.40 3.21 7.38
C GLU A 110 -17.29 2.36 6.74
N GLU A 111 -16.07 2.87 6.65
CA GLU A 111 -14.95 2.16 6.04
C GLU A 111 -14.01 1.58 7.11
N PRO A 112 -13.68 0.28 7.02
CA PRO A 112 -12.97 -0.43 8.08
C PRO A 112 -11.56 0.13 8.27
N LEU A 113 -11.16 0.25 9.53
CA LEU A 113 -9.83 0.70 9.89
C LEU A 113 -8.78 -0.33 9.47
N GLY A 114 -7.83 0.09 8.63
CA GLY A 114 -6.74 -0.76 8.18
C GLY A 114 -5.48 -0.62 9.03
N LYS A 115 -4.47 -1.42 8.68
CA LYS A 115 -3.12 -1.35 9.24
C LYS A 115 -2.08 -1.14 8.15
N GLN A 116 -0.88 -0.68 8.52
CA GLN A 116 0.24 -0.66 7.59
C GLN A 116 0.64 -2.10 7.21
N THR A 117 1.08 -2.30 5.98
CA THR A 117 1.44 -3.62 5.43
C THR A 117 2.42 -4.40 6.32
N PHE A 118 3.49 -3.75 6.80
CA PHE A 118 4.51 -4.42 7.63
C PHE A 118 4.03 -4.69 9.06
N THR A 119 3.07 -3.93 9.56
CA THR A 119 2.37 -4.24 10.81
C THR A 119 1.52 -5.50 10.66
N VAL A 120 0.80 -5.67 9.54
CA VAL A 120 0.04 -6.91 9.27
C VAL A 120 0.97 -8.11 9.14
N LEU A 121 2.11 -7.95 8.47
CA LEU A 121 3.13 -9.00 8.37
C LEU A 121 3.70 -9.40 9.73
N ARG A 122 3.86 -8.45 10.66
CA ARG A 122 4.24 -8.73 12.04
C ARG A 122 3.22 -9.60 12.77
N GLU A 123 1.92 -9.38 12.56
CA GLU A 123 0.88 -10.24 13.13
C GLU A 123 1.01 -11.68 12.63
N LEU A 124 1.27 -11.86 11.32
CA LEU A 124 1.52 -13.19 10.75
C LEU A 124 2.81 -13.84 11.22
N ARG A 125 3.81 -13.02 11.57
CA ARG A 125 5.11 -13.48 12.07
C ARG A 125 4.99 -14.24 13.40
N LYS A 126 3.89 -14.03 14.15
CA LYS A 126 3.60 -14.80 15.39
C LYS A 126 3.48 -16.31 15.11
N ASN A 127 3.07 -16.70 13.90
CA ASN A 127 2.99 -18.10 13.51
C ASN A 127 4.37 -18.63 13.12
N GLN A 128 4.86 -19.63 13.86
CA GLN A 128 6.19 -20.22 13.66
C GLN A 128 6.38 -20.86 12.28
N LYS A 129 5.30 -21.37 11.64
CA LYS A 129 5.38 -22.00 10.32
C LYS A 129 5.62 -20.99 9.21
N THR A 130 5.02 -19.80 9.30
CA THR A 130 5.14 -18.74 8.28
C THR A 130 6.33 -17.82 8.55
N ARG A 131 6.78 -17.71 9.80
CA ARG A 131 7.85 -16.79 10.22
C ARG A 131 9.13 -16.87 9.38
N PRO A 132 9.74 -18.04 9.08
CA PRO A 132 10.96 -18.08 8.28
C PRO A 132 10.77 -17.52 6.86
N ALA A 133 9.62 -17.83 6.24
CA ALA A 133 9.27 -17.35 4.91
C ALA A 133 9.04 -15.83 4.88
N LEU A 134 8.47 -15.27 5.95
CA LEU A 134 8.26 -13.83 6.12
C LEU A 134 9.58 -13.11 6.40
N ASP A 135 10.35 -13.57 7.39
CA ASP A 135 11.62 -12.95 7.82
C ASP A 135 12.61 -12.87 6.65
N GLY A 136 12.77 -13.94 5.86
CA GLY A 136 13.67 -13.94 4.70
C GLY A 136 13.27 -12.94 3.62
N ARG A 137 11.97 -12.76 3.35
CA ARG A 137 11.46 -11.80 2.35
C ARG A 137 11.53 -10.36 2.83
N VAL A 138 11.29 -10.13 4.12
CA VAL A 138 11.47 -8.80 4.70
C VAL A 138 12.94 -8.41 4.69
N GLN A 139 13.86 -9.32 5.05
CA GLN A 139 15.30 -9.07 4.94
C GLN A 139 15.72 -8.71 3.51
N GLN A 140 15.18 -9.41 2.49
CA GLN A 140 15.42 -9.05 1.09
C GLN A 140 14.96 -7.62 0.77
N ILE A 141 13.79 -7.19 1.26
CA ILE A 141 13.31 -5.82 1.05
C ILE A 141 14.22 -4.80 1.73
N LEU A 142 14.66 -5.08 2.96
CA LEU A 142 15.52 -4.18 3.72
C LEU A 142 16.92 -4.05 3.10
N GLY A 143 17.41 -5.08 2.40
CA GLY A 143 18.67 -5.04 1.65
C GLY A 143 18.53 -4.57 0.20
N ALA A 144 17.31 -4.48 -0.35
CA ALA A 144 17.11 -4.18 -1.77
C ALA A 144 17.48 -2.74 -2.11
N THR A 145 18.32 -2.54 -3.12
CA THR A 145 18.75 -1.20 -3.60
C THR A 145 17.88 -0.64 -4.73
N ASN A 146 16.99 -1.46 -5.30
CA ASN A 146 16.14 -1.10 -6.43
C ASN A 146 14.67 -1.46 -6.19
N ILE A 147 13.77 -0.72 -6.81
CA ILE A 147 12.32 -0.87 -6.64
C ILE A 147 11.77 -2.19 -7.21
N ALA A 148 12.40 -2.75 -8.25
CA ALA A 148 11.94 -4.00 -8.86
C ALA A 148 12.07 -5.19 -7.88
N SER A 149 13.20 -5.28 -7.18
CA SER A 149 13.42 -6.26 -6.10
C SER A 149 12.41 -6.08 -4.97
N VAL A 150 12.16 -4.84 -4.53
CA VAL A 150 11.13 -4.54 -3.52
C VAL A 150 9.74 -5.01 -3.96
N ASN A 151 9.34 -4.69 -5.19
CA ASN A 151 8.04 -5.08 -5.75
C ASN A 151 7.89 -6.60 -5.82
N ASN A 152 8.93 -7.32 -6.22
CA ASN A 152 8.92 -8.78 -6.27
C ASN A 152 8.73 -9.41 -4.89
N SER A 153 9.47 -8.94 -3.87
CA SER A 153 9.32 -9.44 -2.51
C SER A 153 7.97 -9.06 -1.90
N LEU A 154 7.47 -7.84 -2.13
CA LEU A 154 6.13 -7.43 -1.70
C LEU A 154 5.02 -8.29 -2.31
N ASN A 155 5.13 -8.62 -3.61
CA ASN A 155 4.18 -9.53 -4.26
C ASN A 155 4.12 -10.90 -3.56
N GLN A 156 5.28 -11.43 -3.17
CA GLN A 156 5.34 -12.70 -2.46
C GLN A 156 4.77 -12.58 -1.04
N LEU A 157 5.07 -11.50 -0.33
CA LEU A 157 4.54 -11.24 1.01
C LEU A 157 3.02 -11.10 1.00
N ILE A 158 2.43 -10.36 0.06
CA ILE A 158 0.98 -10.23 -0.07
C ILE A 158 0.31 -11.57 -0.36
N ARG A 159 0.94 -12.46 -1.12
CA ARG A 159 0.41 -13.83 -1.32
C ARG A 159 0.40 -14.62 -0.02
N ILE A 160 1.41 -14.46 0.83
CA ILE A 160 1.42 -15.08 2.16
C ILE A 160 0.29 -14.50 3.03
N ILE A 161 0.09 -13.18 3.02
CA ILE A 161 -1.04 -12.53 3.72
C ILE A 161 -2.37 -13.11 3.26
N LYS A 162 -2.58 -13.15 1.94
CA LYS A 162 -3.80 -13.68 1.33
C LYS A 162 -4.05 -15.13 1.75
N SER A 163 -3.03 -15.98 1.70
CA SER A 163 -3.15 -17.41 2.03
C SER A 163 -3.38 -17.66 3.52
N ALA A 164 -2.92 -16.77 4.39
CA ALA A 164 -3.15 -16.86 5.82
C ALA A 164 -4.58 -16.44 6.23
N ASP A 165 -5.36 -15.90 5.29
CA ASP A 165 -6.75 -15.48 5.47
C ASP A 165 -6.99 -14.57 6.69
N LEU A 166 -6.06 -13.66 6.93
CA LEU A 166 -6.28 -12.63 7.92
C LEU A 166 -7.29 -11.62 7.39
N SER A 167 -8.40 -11.46 8.12
CA SER A 167 -9.41 -10.42 7.88
C SER A 167 -8.93 -9.03 8.33
N ILE A 168 -7.64 -8.71 8.18
CA ILE A 168 -7.06 -7.41 8.55
C ILE A 168 -6.91 -6.57 7.27
N PRO A 169 -7.66 -5.47 7.12
CA PRO A 169 -7.50 -4.58 5.97
C PRO A 169 -6.14 -3.89 5.96
N ILE A 170 -5.62 -3.62 4.76
CA ILE A 170 -4.33 -2.98 4.55
C ILE A 170 -4.51 -1.61 3.92
N ASP A 171 -3.77 -0.62 4.43
CA ASP A 171 -3.70 0.70 3.81
C ASP A 171 -2.71 0.70 2.63
N TYR A 172 -3.21 0.31 1.46
CA TYR A 172 -2.46 0.36 0.22
C TYR A 172 -2.12 1.79 -0.24
N GLY A 173 -2.84 2.81 0.25
CA GLY A 173 -2.51 4.20 0.00
C GLY A 173 -1.20 4.60 0.68
N LEU A 174 -1.02 4.23 1.94
CA LEU A 174 0.24 4.40 2.65
C LEU A 174 1.38 3.58 2.02
N LEU A 175 1.08 2.37 1.54
CA LEU A 175 2.07 1.59 0.80
C LEU A 175 2.51 2.30 -0.49
N ALA A 176 1.58 2.86 -1.26
CA ALA A 176 1.91 3.65 -2.46
C ALA A 176 2.79 4.86 -2.13
N ARG A 177 2.49 5.56 -1.04
CA ARG A 177 3.33 6.67 -0.56
C ARG A 177 4.75 6.21 -0.24
N ASP A 178 4.89 5.11 0.50
CA ASP A 178 6.19 4.57 0.87
C ASP A 178 6.99 4.11 -0.37
N LEU A 179 6.32 3.48 -1.35
CA LEU A 179 6.94 3.10 -2.63
C LEU A 179 7.37 4.31 -3.46
N PHE A 180 6.61 5.41 -3.41
CA PHE A 180 7.01 6.65 -4.07
C PHE A 180 8.27 7.23 -3.41
N ASP A 181 8.28 7.35 -2.09
CA ASP A 181 9.44 7.85 -1.33
C ASP A 181 10.68 6.99 -1.57
N PHE A 182 10.52 5.66 -1.61
CA PHE A 182 11.62 4.74 -1.87
C PHE A 182 12.34 5.03 -3.21
N GLN A 183 11.62 5.50 -4.22
CA GLN A 183 12.19 5.80 -5.54
C GLN A 183 12.85 7.18 -5.60
N MET A 184 12.68 8.05 -4.60
CA MET A 184 13.09 9.45 -4.70
C MET A 184 14.60 9.67 -4.57
N SER A 185 15.23 9.03 -3.59
CA SER A 185 16.67 9.05 -3.36
C SER A 185 17.08 7.89 -2.47
N TYR A 186 18.40 7.59 -2.41
CA TYR A 186 18.92 6.57 -1.50
C TYR A 186 18.57 6.84 -0.02
N GLU A 187 18.65 8.11 0.39
CA GLU A 187 18.31 8.54 1.75
C GLU A 187 16.81 8.35 2.06
N GLN A 188 15.91 8.68 1.10
CA GLN A 188 14.48 8.40 1.25
C GLN A 188 14.20 6.90 1.30
N ALA A 189 14.89 6.10 0.48
CA ALA A 189 14.80 4.64 0.53
C ALA A 189 15.22 4.08 1.89
N ASN A 190 16.29 4.59 2.49
CA ASN A 190 16.73 4.20 3.83
C ASN A 190 15.68 4.54 4.90
N ARG A 191 15.06 5.72 4.83
CA ARG A 191 13.96 6.08 5.74
C ARG A 191 12.78 5.11 5.63
N VAL A 192 12.42 4.72 4.42
CA VAL A 192 11.34 3.74 4.18
C VAL A 192 11.72 2.37 4.73
N ARG A 193 12.93 1.87 4.46
CA ARG A 193 13.44 0.60 5.02
C ARG A 193 13.42 0.60 6.55
N LEU A 194 13.90 1.68 7.18
CA LEU A 194 13.88 1.81 8.63
C LEU A 194 12.45 1.75 9.17
N ARG A 195 11.51 2.49 8.57
CA ARG A 195 10.09 2.46 8.96
C ARG A 195 9.49 1.06 8.82
N TRP A 196 9.74 0.37 7.71
CA TRP A 196 9.25 -0.99 7.49
C TRP A 196 9.87 -1.99 8.47
N GLY A 197 11.17 -1.85 8.76
CA GLY A 197 11.85 -2.64 9.78
C GLY A 197 11.27 -2.43 11.18
N GLN A 198 11.01 -1.18 11.57
CA GLN A 198 10.35 -0.84 12.84
C GLN A 198 8.93 -1.43 12.90
N GLN A 199 8.13 -1.28 11.85
CA GLN A 199 6.77 -1.85 11.79
C GLN A 199 6.77 -3.38 11.92
N TYR A 200 7.75 -4.05 11.29
CA TYR A 200 7.80 -5.51 11.25
C TYR A 200 8.45 -6.15 12.49
N PHE A 201 9.54 -5.55 13.00
CA PHE A 201 10.33 -6.12 14.10
C PHE A 201 10.05 -5.50 15.47
N LYS A 202 9.19 -4.47 15.59
CA LYS A 202 8.79 -3.94 16.90
C LYS A 202 8.22 -5.08 17.75
N ASN A 203 8.88 -5.37 18.88
CA ASN A 203 8.45 -6.37 19.84
C ASN A 203 7.05 -6.03 20.38
N ILE A 204 6.23 -7.04 20.63
CA ILE A 204 4.85 -6.90 21.12
C ILE A 204 4.80 -6.74 22.66
N VAL A 205 5.95 -6.88 23.33
CA VAL A 205 6.03 -6.84 24.80
C VAL A 205 5.60 -5.46 25.37
N ASP A 206 5.75 -4.38 24.60
CA ASP A 206 5.40 -3.02 25.06
C ASP A 206 3.90 -2.65 24.90
N ASP A 207 3.07 -3.49 24.27
CA ASP A 207 1.61 -3.20 24.11
C ASP A 207 0.76 -3.78 25.27
N GLN A 208 1.38 -4.44 26.25
CA GLN A 208 0.69 -5.02 27.42
C GLN A 208 0.95 -4.26 28.73
N THR A 209 1.88 -3.29 28.72
CA THR A 209 2.23 -2.51 29.91
C THR A 209 1.32 -1.30 30.15
N ASP A 210 0.59 -0.82 29.14
CA ASP A 210 -0.32 0.34 29.29
C ASP A 210 -1.75 -0.04 29.75
N ASN A 211 -2.11 -1.32 29.81
CA ASN A 211 -3.45 -1.77 30.23
C ASN A 211 -3.52 -2.25 31.69
N ASN A 212 -2.42 -2.20 32.46
CA ASN A 212 -2.36 -2.70 33.84
C ASN A 212 -2.08 -1.62 34.91
N GLU A 213 -2.10 -0.33 34.57
CA GLU A 213 -1.95 0.76 35.55
C GLU A 213 -3.28 1.42 35.96
N GLY A 214 -4.42 0.75 35.71
CA GLY A 214 -5.76 1.27 35.98
C GLY A 214 -6.55 0.61 37.14
N GLU A 215 -5.97 -0.33 37.89
CA GLU A 215 -6.64 -0.95 39.04
C GLU A 215 -5.69 -1.08 40.24
N LYS A 216 -5.57 0.01 41.02
CA LYS A 216 -5.29 -0.05 42.46
C LYS A 216 -6.02 1.07 43.18
#